data_AF-G0VPF8-F1
#
_entry.id   AF-G0VPF8-F1
#
_cell.length_a   1.000
_cell.length_b   1.000
_cell.length_c   1.000
_cell.angle_alpha   90.00
_cell.angle_beta   90.00
_cell.angle_gamma   90.00
#
_symmetry.space_group_name_H-M   'P 1'
#
loop_
_entity.id
_entity.type
_entity.pdbx_description
1 polymer ?
#
loop_
_entity_poly.entity_id
_entity_poly.type
_entity_poly.pdbx_seq_one_letter_code
_entity_poly.pdbx_strand_id
1 'polypeptide(L)'
;MLIKRIPKKWGKAEYVPFKVDGTTLYAGQGENTVHADLQEIQSDMAQTVYIMQDYSGTLSVGFNSYLPYILLMAEIPPYQMQMVDTGEKNKDGDEQYKPERVPIDIDNIQFTLWPMQVAIESESAAANTTTESATTTTAAETTADTKGE
;
A
#
# COMPACT_ATOMS: atom_id res chain seq x y z
N MET A 1 31.00 -12.08 18.18
CA MET A 1 31.23 -10.76 17.54
C MET A 1 29.95 -9.95 17.72
N LEU A 2 29.90 -9.07 18.72
CA LEU A 2 28.72 -8.26 19.02
C LEU A 2 28.77 -6.97 18.20
N ILE A 3 27.82 -6.76 17.30
CA ILE A 3 27.69 -5.52 16.53
C ILE A 3 27.27 -4.43 17.51
N LYS A 4 28.24 -3.64 18.00
CA LYS A 4 28.04 -2.62 19.03
C LYS A 4 27.40 -1.32 18.52
N ARG A 5 27.29 -1.09 17.21
CA ARG A 5 26.63 0.09 16.63
C ARG A 5 26.11 -0.21 15.22
N ILE A 6 24.83 0.02 14.99
CA ILE A 6 24.22 0.02 13.66
C ILE A 6 24.83 1.21 12.88
N PRO A 7 25.39 1.03 11.67
CA PRO A 7 26.01 2.10 10.90
C PRO A 7 24.99 3.19 10.50
N LYS A 8 25.31 4.47 10.76
CA LYS A 8 24.54 5.68 10.38
C LYS A 8 24.25 5.85 8.86
N LYS A 9 24.70 4.93 8.00
CA LYS A 9 24.46 4.96 6.55
C LYS A 9 23.08 4.46 6.15
N TRP A 10 22.34 3.85 7.07
CA TRP A 10 20.96 3.47 6.85
C TRP A 10 20.15 4.64 7.40
N GLY A 11 19.46 5.37 6.53
CA GLY A 11 18.51 6.40 6.94
C GLY A 11 17.50 5.83 7.96
N LYS A 12 16.68 6.69 8.56
CA LYS A 12 15.58 6.20 9.40
C LYS A 12 14.78 5.17 8.59
N ALA A 13 14.40 4.05 9.21
CA ALA A 13 13.55 3.08 8.55
C ALA A 13 12.26 3.78 8.11
N GLU A 14 12.04 3.82 6.81
CA GLU A 14 10.80 4.32 6.21
C GLU A 14 9.87 3.13 5.99
N TYR A 15 8.61 3.31 6.35
CA TYR A 15 7.58 2.29 6.23
C TYR A 15 6.57 2.72 5.19
N VAL A 16 5.92 1.76 4.55
CA VAL A 16 4.83 2.06 3.62
C VAL A 16 3.74 2.83 4.36
N PRO A 17 3.29 3.99 3.86
CA PRO A 17 2.14 4.67 4.43
C PRO A 17 0.92 3.79 4.25
N PHE A 18 0.17 3.56 5.32
CA PHE A 18 -1.05 2.78 5.26
C PHE A 18 -2.14 3.40 6.14
N LYS A 19 -3.40 3.09 5.80
CA LYS A 19 -4.58 3.43 6.58
C LYS A 19 -5.62 2.34 6.43
N VAL A 20 -6.49 2.21 7.43
CA VAL A 20 -7.68 1.36 7.33
C VAL A 20 -8.90 2.27 7.41
N ASP A 21 -9.81 2.16 6.44
CA ASP A 21 -11.06 2.92 6.38
C ASP A 21 -12.22 1.93 6.27
N GLY A 22 -13.04 1.87 7.33
CA GLY A 22 -14.00 0.78 7.50
C GLY A 22 -13.29 -0.58 7.50
N THR A 23 -13.60 -1.42 6.50
CA THR A 23 -12.98 -2.74 6.32
C THR A 23 -11.86 -2.75 5.28
N THR A 24 -11.57 -1.62 4.64
CA THR A 24 -10.60 -1.57 3.53
C THR A 24 -9.25 -1.06 4.02
N LEU A 25 -8.22 -1.89 3.86
CA LEU A 25 -6.81 -1.50 4.02
C LEU A 25 -6.34 -0.78 2.75
N TYR A 26 -5.72 0.37 2.91
CA TYR A 26 -5.01 1.10 1.85
C TYR A 26 -3.53 1.20 2.21
N ALA A 27 -2.65 0.90 1.28
CA ALA A 27 -1.20 1.04 1.46
C ALA A 27 -0.55 1.64 0.21
N GLY A 28 0.32 2.63 0.40
CA GLY A 28 1.00 3.34 -0.68
C GLY A 28 0.67 4.82 -0.74
N GLN A 29 1.11 5.47 -1.81
CA GLN A 29 1.03 6.91 -1.99
C GLN A 29 0.77 7.28 -3.46
N GLY A 30 -0.09 8.27 -3.68
CA GLY A 30 -0.41 8.75 -5.03
C GLY A 30 -0.99 7.63 -5.89
N GLU A 31 -0.53 7.54 -7.13
CA GLU A 31 -0.94 6.51 -8.10
C GLU A 31 -0.48 5.09 -7.71
N ASN A 32 0.57 4.96 -6.89
CA ASN A 32 1.07 3.68 -6.40
C ASN A 32 0.44 3.35 -5.03
N THR A 33 -0.90 3.31 -5.00
CA THR A 33 -1.69 2.91 -3.84
C THR A 33 -2.45 1.64 -4.14
N VAL A 34 -2.32 0.64 -3.26
CA VAL A 34 -3.06 -0.61 -3.33
C VAL A 34 -4.06 -0.72 -2.19
N HIS A 35 -5.10 -1.54 -2.38
CA HIS A 35 -6.15 -1.74 -1.40
C HIS A 35 -6.58 -3.19 -1.28
N ALA A 36 -7.12 -3.55 -0.12
CA ALA A 36 -7.65 -4.87 0.18
C ALA A 36 -8.88 -4.75 1.12
N ASP A 37 -10.01 -5.35 0.74
CA ASP A 37 -11.17 -5.45 1.62
C ASP A 37 -10.98 -6.63 2.58
N LEU A 38 -10.72 -6.32 3.85
CA LEU A 38 -10.42 -7.31 4.89
C LEU A 38 -11.64 -8.16 5.23
N GLN A 39 -12.87 -7.65 5.03
CA GLN A 39 -14.10 -8.41 5.27
C GLN A 39 -14.36 -9.42 4.17
N GLU A 40 -14.15 -9.03 2.91
CA GLU A 40 -14.30 -9.92 1.75
C GLU A 40 -13.30 -11.07 1.81
N ILE A 41 -12.07 -10.77 2.22
CA ILE A 41 -10.97 -11.74 2.32
C ILE A 41 -11.17 -12.74 3.46
N GLN A 42 -11.78 -12.32 4.56
CA GLN A 42 -11.92 -13.16 5.73
C GLN A 42 -12.68 -14.47 5.43
N SER A 43 -12.07 -15.59 5.82
CA SER A 43 -12.61 -16.95 5.64
C SER A 43 -12.93 -17.62 6.98
N ASP A 44 -13.34 -18.89 6.91
CA ASP A 44 -13.49 -19.83 8.02
C ASP A 44 -12.17 -20.19 8.72
N MET A 45 -11.04 -19.92 8.06
CA MET A 45 -9.69 -20.02 8.60
C MET A 45 -8.99 -18.67 8.58
N ALA A 46 -8.02 -18.47 9.48
CA ALA A 46 -7.21 -17.27 9.52
C ALA A 46 -6.52 -17.05 8.16
N GLN A 47 -6.59 -15.83 7.65
CA GLN A 47 -5.99 -15.44 6.38
C GLN A 47 -4.88 -14.42 6.61
N THR A 48 -3.89 -14.42 5.73
CA THR A 48 -2.83 -13.43 5.76
C THR A 48 -2.78 -12.70 4.42
N VAL A 49 -2.85 -11.37 4.50
CA VAL A 49 -2.69 -10.50 3.34
C VAL A 49 -1.34 -9.83 3.40
N TYR A 50 -0.62 -9.83 2.29
CA TYR A 50 0.66 -9.20 2.14
C TYR A 50 0.55 -8.01 1.19
N ILE A 51 1.03 -6.86 1.64
CA ILE A 51 1.40 -5.75 0.76
C ILE A 51 2.88 -5.91 0.46
N MET A 52 3.19 -6.06 -0.81
CA MET A 52 4.53 -6.35 -1.29
C MET A 52 5.02 -5.30 -2.27
N GLN A 53 6.33 -5.22 -2.41
CA GLN A 53 7.02 -4.31 -3.29
C GLN A 53 7.99 -5.07 -4.20
N ASP A 54 8.01 -4.71 -5.48
CA ASP A 54 8.98 -5.22 -6.44
C ASP A 54 10.29 -4.39 -6.43
N TYR A 55 11.21 -4.67 -7.36
CA TYR A 55 12.46 -3.90 -7.47
C TYR A 55 12.27 -2.48 -8.06
N SER A 56 11.11 -2.18 -8.67
CA SER A 56 10.80 -0.86 -9.22
C SER A 56 10.14 0.07 -8.20
N GLY A 57 9.75 -0.46 -7.03
CA GLY A 57 9.00 0.26 -6.02
C GLY A 57 7.49 0.15 -6.17
N THR A 58 7.00 -0.60 -7.16
CA THR A 58 5.57 -0.84 -7.41
C THR A 58 4.98 -1.74 -6.34
N LEU A 59 3.82 -1.35 -5.81
CA LEU A 59 3.11 -2.10 -4.79
C LEU A 59 2.13 -3.11 -5.38
N SER A 60 1.93 -4.22 -4.67
CA SER A 60 0.90 -5.20 -4.97
C SER A 60 0.34 -5.84 -3.70
N VAL A 61 -0.86 -6.40 -3.81
CA VAL A 61 -1.52 -7.18 -2.75
C VAL A 61 -1.53 -8.64 -3.14
N GLY A 62 -1.28 -9.53 -2.19
CA GLY A 62 -1.43 -10.96 -2.41
C GLY A 62 -1.55 -11.77 -1.12
N PHE A 63 -1.88 -13.05 -1.28
CA PHE A 63 -2.02 -14.03 -0.18
C PHE A 63 -0.76 -14.89 0.02
N ASN A 64 0.23 -14.70 -0.85
CA ASN A 64 1.50 -15.42 -0.84
C ASN A 64 2.62 -14.42 -1.13
N SER A 65 3.78 -14.63 -0.51
CA SER A 65 4.96 -13.80 -0.68
C SER A 65 5.70 -14.15 -1.97
N TYR A 66 5.22 -13.65 -3.12
CA TYR A 66 5.87 -13.89 -4.42
C TYR A 66 6.88 -12.81 -4.81
N LEU A 67 6.73 -11.60 -4.24
CA LEU A 67 7.62 -10.49 -4.50
C LEU A 67 8.77 -10.44 -3.48
N PRO A 68 9.90 -9.83 -3.86
CA PRO A 68 11.12 -9.86 -3.06
C PRO A 68 10.98 -9.18 -1.69
N TYR A 69 10.07 -8.20 -1.57
CA TYR A 69 9.92 -7.40 -0.36
C TYR A 69 8.48 -7.41 0.13
N ILE A 70 8.29 -7.91 1.35
CA ILE A 70 7.03 -7.77 2.10
C ILE A 70 7.15 -6.48 2.91
N LEU A 71 6.18 -5.59 2.79
CA LEU A 71 6.16 -4.29 3.48
C LEU A 71 5.14 -4.25 4.61
N LEU A 72 3.98 -4.90 4.42
CA LEU A 72 2.92 -5.00 5.41
C LEU A 72 2.30 -6.39 5.35
N MET A 73 2.06 -7.00 6.50
CA MET A 73 1.32 -8.24 6.66
C MET A 73 0.13 -7.98 7.58
N ALA A 74 -1.07 -8.30 7.11
CA ALA A 74 -2.30 -8.22 7.87
C ALA A 74 -2.81 -9.63 8.16
N GLU A 75 -2.84 -10.01 9.43
CA GLU A 75 -3.36 -11.29 9.90
C GLU A 75 -4.84 -11.13 10.25
N ILE A 76 -5.69 -11.70 9.39
CA ILE A 76 -7.14 -11.58 9.47
C ILE A 76 -7.67 -12.81 10.21
N PRO A 77 -8.33 -12.64 11.37
CA PRO A 77 -8.90 -13.76 12.11
C PRO A 77 -10.04 -14.42 11.34
N PRO A 78 -10.38 -15.69 11.62
CA PRO A 78 -11.55 -16.35 11.05
C PRO A 78 -12.84 -15.58 11.30
N TYR A 79 -13.83 -15.69 10.40
CA TYR A 79 -15.15 -15.14 10.67
C TYR A 79 -15.80 -15.85 11.86
N GLN A 80 -16.61 -15.11 12.60
CA GLN A 80 -17.47 -15.66 13.66
C GLN A 80 -18.90 -15.72 13.16
N MET A 81 -19.63 -16.75 13.59
CA MET A 81 -21.06 -16.87 13.37
C MET A 81 -21.79 -16.72 14.70
N GLN A 82 -22.94 -16.06 14.66
CA GLN A 82 -23.86 -15.97 15.78
C GLN A 82 -25.22 -16.53 15.38
N MET A 83 -25.90 -17.19 16.31
CA MET A 83 -27.26 -17.67 16.11
C MET A 83 -28.22 -16.52 16.42
N VAL A 84 -28.93 -16.03 15.41
CA VAL A 84 -29.91 -14.95 15.54
C VAL A 84 -31.31 -15.54 15.45
N ASP A 85 -32.16 -15.18 16.41
CA ASP A 85 -33.58 -15.53 16.38
C ASP A 85 -34.22 -14.94 15.12
N THR A 86 -34.90 -15.78 14.34
CA THR A 86 -35.59 -15.35 13.12
C THR A 86 -36.93 -14.67 13.42
N GLY A 87 -37.43 -14.76 14.65
CA GLY A 87 -38.77 -14.35 15.03
C GLY A 87 -39.86 -15.34 14.57
N GLU A 88 -39.46 -16.48 14.00
CA GLU A 88 -40.36 -17.54 13.56
C GLU A 88 -40.31 -18.73 14.51
N LYS A 89 -41.43 -19.46 14.59
CA LYS A 89 -41.51 -20.72 15.34
C LYS A 89 -41.56 -21.89 14.39
N ASN A 90 -40.86 -22.96 14.73
CA ASN A 90 -40.94 -24.22 14.00
C ASN A 90 -42.31 -24.91 14.22
N LYS A 91 -42.51 -26.07 13.58
CA LYS A 91 -43.78 -26.84 13.67
C LYS A 91 -44.07 -27.37 15.07
N ASP A 92 -43.05 -27.45 15.91
CA ASP A 92 -43.12 -27.94 17.29
C ASP A 92 -43.32 -26.79 18.30
N GLY A 93 -43.33 -25.54 17.83
CA GLY A 93 -43.56 -24.34 18.62
C GLY A 93 -42.30 -23.71 19.22
N ASP A 94 -41.12 -24.24 18.89
CA ASP A 94 -39.82 -23.73 19.34
C ASP A 94 -39.34 -22.57 18.45
N GLU A 95 -38.60 -21.64 19.06
CA GLU A 95 -37.95 -20.54 18.36
C GLU A 95 -36.93 -21.05 17.34
N GLN A 96 -36.98 -20.47 16.15
CA GLN A 96 -36.07 -20.80 15.07
C GLN A 96 -34.90 -19.82 15.05
N TYR A 97 -33.69 -20.35 14.99
CA TYR A 97 -32.47 -19.56 14.93
C TYR A 97 -31.78 -19.79 13.58
N LYS A 98 -31.20 -18.74 13.00
CA LYS A 98 -30.35 -18.81 11.80
C LYS A 98 -28.91 -18.44 12.14
N PRO A 99 -27.90 -19.09 11.51
CA PRO A 99 -26.54 -18.62 11.60
C PRO A 99 -26.38 -17.33 10.78
N GLU A 100 -25.81 -16.30 11.40
CA GLU A 100 -25.47 -15.03 10.74
C GLU A 100 -24.00 -14.70 11.00
N ARG A 101 -23.31 -14.18 9.98
CA ARG A 101 -21.90 -13.81 10.07
C ARG A 101 -21.77 -12.49 10.84
N VAL A 102 -20.93 -12.49 11.87
CA VAL A 102 -20.57 -11.28 12.60
C VAL A 102 -19.66 -10.41 11.71
N PRO A 103 -19.87 -9.09 11.63
CA PRO A 103 -18.96 -8.18 10.93
C PRO A 103 -17.53 -8.33 11.45
N ILE A 104 -16.55 -8.10 10.57
CA ILE A 104 -15.15 -8.20 10.97
C ILE A 104 -14.80 -7.13 12.02
N ASP A 105 -14.11 -7.55 13.08
CA ASP A 105 -13.54 -6.65 14.06
C ASP A 105 -12.12 -6.26 13.62
N ILE A 106 -11.97 -5.03 13.13
CA ILE A 106 -10.72 -4.50 12.61
C ILE A 106 -9.68 -4.32 13.72
N ASP A 107 -10.11 -4.06 14.95
CA ASP A 107 -9.22 -3.87 16.10
C ASP A 107 -8.52 -5.17 16.50
N ASN A 108 -9.08 -6.32 16.09
CA ASN A 108 -8.48 -7.65 16.29
C ASN A 108 -7.55 -8.08 15.13
N ILE A 109 -7.34 -7.25 14.11
CA ILE A 109 -6.41 -7.54 13.02
C ILE A 109 -5.00 -7.13 13.42
N GLN A 110 -4.06 -8.05 13.31
CA GLN A 110 -2.66 -7.77 13.59
C GLN A 110 -1.95 -7.30 12.31
N PHE A 111 -1.33 -6.12 12.39
CA PHE A 111 -0.52 -5.56 11.32
C PHE A 111 0.96 -5.62 11.67
N THR A 112 1.76 -6.23 10.80
CA THR A 112 3.23 -6.24 10.90
C THR A 112 3.82 -5.45 9.75
N LEU A 113 4.72 -4.52 10.07
CA LEU A 113 5.34 -3.60 9.10
C LEU A 113 6.83 -3.86 8.99
N TRP A 114 7.33 -3.90 7.76
CA TRP A 114 8.76 -3.97 7.46
C TRP A 114 9.24 -2.70 6.75
N PRO A 115 10.52 -2.34 6.92
CA PRO A 115 11.09 -1.19 6.25
C PRO A 115 11.05 -1.36 4.73
N MET A 116 10.67 -0.28 4.04
CA MET A 116 10.78 -0.17 2.59
C MET A 116 12.23 -0.38 2.14
N GLN A 117 12.40 -1.16 1.08
CA GLN A 117 13.69 -1.38 0.45
C GLN A 117 13.92 -0.43 -0.73
N VAL A 118 12.83 -0.02 -1.38
CA VAL A 118 12.81 0.94 -2.49
C VAL A 118 11.86 2.08 -2.11
N ALA A 119 12.25 3.33 -2.36
CA ALA A 119 11.38 4.47 -2.13
C ALA A 119 10.16 4.41 -3.05
N ILE A 120 8.99 4.75 -2.53
CA ILE A 120 7.79 4.94 -3.35
C ILE A 120 7.83 6.39 -3.83
N GLU A 121 7.96 6.61 -5.13
CA GLU A 121 7.96 7.97 -5.66
C GLU A 121 6.61 8.62 -5.39
N SER A 122 6.63 9.73 -4.67
CA SER A 122 5.46 10.60 -4.56
C SER A 122 5.51 11.62 -5.69
N GLU A 123 4.38 11.84 -6.39
CA GLU A 123 4.29 12.91 -7.41
C GLU A 123 4.70 14.29 -6.88
N SER A 124 4.73 14.49 -5.55
CA SER A 124 5.21 15.73 -4.94
C SER A 124 6.71 15.99 -5.08
N ALA A 125 7.52 14.98 -5.42
CA ALA A 125 8.96 15.14 -5.65
C ALA A 125 9.30 15.62 -7.08
N ALA A 126 8.35 15.52 -8.03
CA ALA A 126 8.57 15.94 -9.41
C ALA A 126 8.52 17.48 -9.60
N ALA A 127 8.07 18.23 -8.60
CA ALA A 127 7.85 19.67 -8.72
C ALA A 127 9.05 20.57 -8.40
N ASN A 128 10.24 20.03 -8.09
CA ASN A 128 11.40 20.87 -7.74
C ASN A 128 12.69 20.63 -8.53
N THR A 129 12.60 19.96 -9.69
CA THR A 129 13.75 19.87 -10.61
C THR A 129 13.37 20.41 -11.98
N THR A 130 13.02 21.69 -12.07
CA THR A 130 13.23 22.46 -13.29
C THR A 130 13.48 23.90 -12.88
N THR A 131 14.73 24.36 -12.99
CA THR A 131 15.13 25.64 -13.60
C THR A 131 16.60 25.90 -13.23
N GLU A 132 17.54 25.54 -14.10
CA GLU A 132 18.68 26.40 -14.44
C GLU A 132 19.45 25.80 -15.63
N SER A 133 19.04 26.18 -16.85
CA SER A 133 19.95 26.49 -17.96
C SER A 133 19.15 26.97 -19.16
N ALA A 134 18.83 28.26 -19.17
CA ALA A 134 18.51 28.98 -20.40
C ALA A 134 18.77 30.47 -20.21
N THR A 135 19.92 30.96 -20.69
CA THR A 135 20.17 32.33 -21.21
C THR A 135 21.66 32.38 -21.62
N THR A 136 22.14 32.93 -22.74
CA THR A 136 21.62 33.62 -23.94
C THR A 136 22.83 33.66 -24.91
N THR A 137 22.72 33.84 -26.24
CA THR A 137 22.91 35.14 -26.93
C THR A 137 22.86 34.86 -28.44
N THR A 138 21.78 35.18 -29.15
CA THR A 138 21.50 36.40 -29.95
C THR A 138 22.12 36.41 -31.35
N ALA A 139 21.23 36.45 -32.36
CA ALA A 139 21.51 36.64 -33.77
C ALA A 139 21.89 38.10 -34.10
N ALA A 140 22.74 38.30 -35.11
CA ALA A 140 22.80 39.55 -35.88
C ALA A 140 23.26 39.26 -37.32
N GLU A 141 22.37 39.58 -38.25
CA GLU A 141 22.54 39.61 -39.70
C GLU A 141 22.80 41.06 -40.12
N THR A 142 23.88 41.37 -40.85
CA THR A 142 23.95 42.52 -41.80
C THR A 142 25.13 42.38 -42.79
N THR A 143 25.02 43.09 -43.90
CA THR A 143 25.40 42.84 -45.30
C THR A 143 26.72 43.43 -45.83
N ALA A 144 27.20 42.83 -46.94
CA ALA A 144 27.86 43.39 -48.15
C ALA A 144 29.25 44.08 -48.05
N ASP A 145 30.24 43.64 -48.86
CA ASP A 145 30.73 44.36 -50.06
C ASP A 145 31.75 43.54 -50.91
N THR A 146 32.12 44.10 -52.06
CA THR A 146 32.53 43.50 -53.35
C THR A 146 34.03 43.68 -53.69
N LYS A 147 34.67 42.73 -54.40
CA LYS A 147 35.81 42.79 -55.38
C LYS A 147 36.71 41.55 -55.23
N GLY A 148 37.21 40.85 -56.25
CA GLY A 148 37.49 41.24 -57.62
C GLY A 148 38.96 41.59 -57.79
N GLU A 149 39.83 40.57 -57.92
CA GLU A 149 41.09 40.56 -58.70
C GLU A 149 41.58 39.12 -58.90
#